data_AF-A0A7C2WZR7-F1
#
_entry.id   AF-A0A7C2WZR7-F1
#
_cell.length_a   1.000
_cell.length_b   1.000
_cell.length_c   1.000
_cell.angle_alpha   90.00
_cell.angle_beta   90.00
_cell.angle_gamma   90.00
#
_symmetry.space_group_name_H-M   'P 1'
#
loop_
_entity.id
_entity.type
_entity.pdbx_description
1 polymer ?
#
loop_
_entity_poly.entity_id
_entity_poly.type
_entity_poly.pdbx_seq_one_letter_code
_entity_poly.pdbx_strand_id
1 'polypeptide(L)'
;MYTIRNLGQPTIPSPVQASVFIDDGRRILENPYIDAENRPVAADQRSLEIAGPRKVIYFDPSKTKAAIVTCGGLSPGINDVIRAVVMELYYGYGVKNISGIRYGFQGLIPSYGHPLMELTPDVVKDFHLDGGSKLASSRGSQDIGEMVDSLRRLNINLFFCIGGDGTMKAVQLIAEEIERRNLDISVVGIPKTIDNDFRTIDK
;
A
#
# COMPACT_ATOMS: atom_id res chain seq x y z
N MET A 1 0.92 -16.37 14.76
CA MET A 1 1.01 -14.90 14.95
C MET A 1 1.39 -14.29 13.60
N TYR A 2 0.60 -13.35 13.09
CA TYR A 2 0.88 -12.70 11.80
C TYR A 2 1.75 -11.47 12.04
N THR A 3 3.02 -11.52 11.66
CA THR A 3 3.95 -10.39 11.81
C THR A 3 4.18 -9.71 10.48
N ILE A 4 4.13 -8.38 10.45
CA ILE A 4 4.39 -7.58 9.25
C ILE A 4 5.90 -7.37 9.10
N ARG A 5 6.42 -7.51 7.88
CA ARG A 5 7.84 -7.28 7.59
C ARG A 5 8.15 -5.78 7.61
N ASN A 6 9.31 -5.42 8.17
CA ASN A 6 9.82 -4.06 8.23
C ASN A 6 11.16 -3.95 7.50
N LEU A 7 11.45 -2.80 6.91
CA LEU A 7 12.70 -2.54 6.18
C LEU A 7 13.92 -2.36 7.10
N GLY A 8 13.69 -2.09 8.37
CA GLY A 8 14.75 -1.84 9.34
C GLY A 8 14.24 -1.04 10.54
N GLN A 9 15.17 -0.55 11.36
CA GLN A 9 14.83 0.24 12.53
C GLN A 9 14.41 1.67 12.13
N PRO A 10 13.21 2.13 12.48
CA PRO A 10 12.81 3.51 12.23
C PRO A 10 13.57 4.46 13.15
N THR A 11 14.02 5.60 12.63
CA THR A 11 14.82 6.58 13.38
C THR A 11 14.32 8.02 13.24
N ILE A 12 13.36 8.26 12.36
CA ILE A 12 12.93 9.62 11.99
C ILE A 12 11.63 9.96 12.73
N PRO A 13 11.56 11.07 13.48
CA PRO A 13 10.32 11.50 14.11
C PRO A 13 9.23 11.73 13.06
N SER A 14 8.02 11.19 13.31
CA SER A 14 6.91 11.35 12.39
C SER A 14 6.39 12.79 12.41
N PRO A 15 6.17 13.43 11.24
CA PRO A 15 5.62 14.78 11.16
C PRO A 15 4.09 14.82 11.35
N VAL A 16 3.42 13.67 11.28
CA VAL A 16 1.95 13.61 11.32
C VAL A 16 1.42 14.05 12.68
N GLN A 17 0.40 14.90 12.68
CA GLN A 17 -0.30 15.30 13.89
C GLN A 17 -1.47 14.36 14.14
N ALA A 18 -1.22 13.31 14.93
CA ALA A 18 -2.24 12.36 15.34
C ALA A 18 -2.59 12.53 16.82
N SER A 19 -3.87 12.40 17.16
CA SER A 19 -4.33 12.37 18.55
C SER A 19 -3.85 11.12 19.29
N VAL A 20 -3.70 10.01 18.57
CA VAL A 20 -3.23 8.73 19.10
C VAL A 20 -2.22 8.12 18.13
N PHE A 21 -1.05 7.77 18.66
CA PHE A 21 -0.06 6.95 17.98
C PHE A 21 -0.19 5.49 18.42
N ILE A 22 0.04 4.57 17.49
CA ILE A 22 -0.04 3.13 17.75
C ILE A 22 1.36 2.59 18.03
N ASP A 23 1.46 1.72 19.04
CA ASP A 23 2.67 0.98 19.37
C ASP A 23 2.74 -0.33 18.57
N ASP A 24 3.95 -0.77 18.20
CA ASP A 24 4.15 -1.98 17.40
C ASP A 24 3.76 -3.27 18.14
N GLY A 25 3.74 -3.25 19.48
CA GLY A 25 3.23 -4.34 20.31
C GLY A 25 1.71 -4.39 20.39
N ARG A 26 0.98 -3.39 19.87
CA ARG A 26 -0.48 -3.35 19.94
C ARG A 26 -1.10 -4.25 18.87
N ARG A 27 -1.87 -5.24 19.32
CA ARG A 27 -2.47 -6.27 18.46
C ARG A 27 -3.95 -6.46 18.75
N ILE A 28 -4.69 -6.95 17.77
CA ILE A 28 -6.09 -7.39 17.90
C ILE A 28 -6.17 -8.90 17.70
N LEU A 29 -7.02 -9.58 18.45
CA LEU A 29 -7.28 -11.02 18.28
C LEU A 29 -8.09 -11.24 16.99
N GLU A 30 -7.73 -12.28 16.23
CA GLU A 30 -8.50 -12.68 15.05
C GLU A 30 -9.87 -13.25 15.44
N ASN A 31 -9.91 -14.01 16.54
CA ASN A 31 -11.15 -14.47 17.15
C ASN A 31 -11.36 -13.78 18.52
N PRO A 32 -12.25 -12.77 18.60
CA PRO A 32 -12.52 -12.07 19.85
C PRO A 32 -13.57 -12.74 20.75
N TYR A 33 -14.13 -13.90 20.35
CA TYR A 33 -15.22 -14.53 21.09
C TYR A 33 -14.75 -15.23 22.39
N ILE A 34 -15.61 -15.17 23.40
CA ILE A 34 -15.46 -15.84 24.70
C ILE A 34 -16.49 -16.98 24.82
N ASP A 35 -16.15 -18.02 25.57
CA ASP A 35 -17.07 -19.12 25.88
C ASP A 35 -18.09 -18.73 26.97
N ALA A 36 -19.01 -19.66 27.28
CA ALA A 36 -20.07 -19.45 28.27
C ALA A 36 -19.52 -19.22 29.71
N GLU A 37 -18.27 -19.60 29.97
CA GLU A 37 -17.57 -19.39 31.23
C GLU A 37 -16.70 -18.13 31.22
N ASN A 38 -16.89 -17.23 30.24
CA ASN A 38 -16.10 -16.00 30.02
C ASN A 38 -14.60 -16.25 29.77
N ARG A 39 -14.23 -17.40 29.22
CA ARG A 39 -12.84 -17.71 28.85
C ARG A 39 -12.65 -17.49 27.35
N PRO A 40 -11.46 -17.07 26.89
CA PRO A 40 -11.16 -17.03 25.46
C PRO A 40 -11.36 -18.41 24.84
N VAL A 41 -12.05 -18.50 23.70
CA VAL A 41 -12.25 -19.77 22.99
C VAL A 41 -10.89 -20.31 22.54
N ALA A 42 -10.42 -21.38 23.18
CA ALA A 42 -9.01 -21.74 23.29
C ALA A 42 -8.33 -22.37 22.05
N ALA A 43 -8.90 -22.28 20.84
CA ALA A 43 -8.36 -23.05 19.71
C ALA A 43 -7.37 -22.30 18.82
N ASP A 44 -7.37 -20.97 18.80
CA ASP A 44 -6.47 -20.22 17.91
C ASP A 44 -6.28 -18.75 18.37
N GLN A 45 -5.27 -18.49 19.19
CA GLN A 45 -4.90 -17.12 19.60
C GLN A 45 -4.07 -16.39 18.53
N ARG A 46 -4.46 -16.51 17.26
CA ARG A 46 -3.93 -15.63 16.21
C ARG A 46 -4.31 -14.19 16.52
N SER A 47 -3.37 -13.31 16.19
CA SER A 47 -3.54 -11.88 16.35
C SER A 47 -2.92 -11.15 15.17
N LEU A 48 -3.48 -9.98 14.87
CA LEU A 48 -3.08 -9.08 13.81
C LEU A 48 -2.48 -7.81 14.41
N GLU A 49 -1.52 -7.22 13.72
CA GLU A 49 -0.97 -5.92 14.09
C GLU A 49 -1.97 -4.81 13.78
N ILE A 50 -2.07 -3.82 14.67
CA ILE A 50 -2.95 -2.68 14.46
C ILE A 50 -2.25 -1.63 13.59
N ALA A 51 -2.87 -1.30 12.46
CA ALA A 51 -2.44 -0.20 11.60
C ALA A 51 -2.69 1.17 12.29
N GLY A 52 -1.88 2.16 11.95
CA GLY A 52 -2.03 3.53 12.45
C GLY A 52 -0.70 4.28 12.46
N PRO A 53 -0.73 5.60 12.73
CA PRO A 53 0.48 6.41 12.71
C PRO A 53 1.45 5.96 13.81
N ARG A 54 2.74 5.93 13.49
CA ARG A 54 3.83 5.65 14.42
C ARG A 54 4.56 6.95 14.79
N LYS A 55 5.09 7.04 16.02
CA LYS A 55 5.85 8.22 16.48
C LYS A 55 7.19 8.37 15.74
N VAL A 56 7.75 7.25 15.30
CA VAL A 56 9.02 7.17 14.57
C VAL A 56 8.77 6.38 13.28
N ILE A 57 9.29 6.88 12.17
CA ILE A 57 9.16 6.33 10.82
C ILE A 57 10.53 6.02 10.22
N TYR A 58 10.54 5.19 9.18
CA TYR A 58 11.77 4.75 8.51
C TYR A 58 12.26 5.73 7.45
N PHE A 59 11.36 6.23 6.61
CA PHE A 59 11.71 7.11 5.50
C PHE A 59 11.65 8.59 5.89
N ASP A 60 12.63 9.37 5.42
CA ASP A 60 12.65 10.83 5.52
C ASP A 60 11.64 11.40 4.51
N PRO A 61 10.53 12.02 4.96
CA PRO A 61 9.50 12.47 4.03
C PRO A 61 9.98 13.48 2.99
N SER A 62 11.01 14.28 3.32
CA SER A 62 11.57 15.28 2.40
C SER A 62 12.31 14.68 1.21
N LYS A 63 12.78 13.43 1.34
CA LYS A 63 13.53 12.69 0.30
C LYS A 63 12.73 11.55 -0.30
N THR A 64 11.56 11.25 0.26
CA THR A 64 10.74 10.13 -0.14
C THR A 64 10.08 10.40 -1.49
N LYS A 65 10.06 9.38 -2.35
CA LYS A 65 9.23 9.34 -3.54
C LYS A 65 8.26 8.18 -3.49
N ALA A 66 7.00 8.47 -3.75
CA ALA A 66 5.92 7.48 -3.74
C ALA A 66 5.41 7.21 -5.15
N ALA A 67 4.99 5.97 -5.41
CA ALA A 67 4.26 5.58 -6.60
C ALA A 67 2.97 4.85 -6.23
N ILE A 68 1.90 5.09 -6.99
CA ILE A 68 0.61 4.43 -6.85
C ILE A 68 0.26 3.73 -8.17
N VAL A 69 -0.19 2.48 -8.11
CA VAL A 69 -0.67 1.72 -9.28
C VAL A 69 -2.03 1.11 -9.00
N THR A 70 -2.88 1.05 -10.02
CA THR A 70 -4.17 0.35 -9.98
C THR A 70 -4.20 -0.78 -11.00
N CYS A 71 -4.52 -1.99 -10.56
CA CYS A 71 -4.46 -3.21 -11.35
C CYS A 71 -5.78 -4.00 -11.33
N GLY A 72 -6.01 -4.80 -12.38
CA GLY A 72 -7.15 -5.71 -12.48
C GLY A 72 -8.45 -5.05 -12.92
N GLY A 73 -9.59 -5.67 -12.57
CA GLY A 73 -10.92 -5.12 -12.85
C GLY A 73 -11.20 -3.84 -12.05
N LEU A 74 -11.93 -2.91 -12.66
CA LEU A 74 -12.35 -1.67 -12.00
C LEU A 74 -13.45 -1.97 -10.96
N SER A 75 -13.44 -1.23 -9.86
CA SER A 75 -14.48 -1.21 -8.84
C SER A 75 -14.70 0.24 -8.38
N PRO A 76 -15.86 0.55 -7.78
CA PRO A 76 -16.06 1.83 -7.12
C PRO A 76 -14.98 2.08 -6.05
N GLY A 77 -14.67 3.36 -5.78
CA GLY A 77 -13.74 3.75 -4.70
C GLY A 77 -12.26 3.79 -5.05
N ILE A 78 -11.83 3.31 -6.23
CA ILE A 78 -10.40 3.32 -6.60
C ILE A 78 -9.83 4.75 -6.59
N ASN A 79 -10.58 5.68 -7.17
CA ASN A 79 -10.18 7.08 -7.23
C ASN A 79 -10.14 7.75 -5.85
N ASP A 80 -11.05 7.37 -4.94
CA ASP A 80 -11.05 7.78 -3.54
C ASP A 80 -9.78 7.32 -2.82
N VAL A 81 -9.37 6.06 -3.04
CA VAL A 81 -8.12 5.52 -2.48
C VAL A 81 -6.91 6.27 -3.00
N ILE A 82 -6.81 6.49 -4.33
CA ILE A 82 -5.71 7.28 -4.92
C ILE A 82 -5.66 8.67 -4.26
N ARG A 83 -6.80 9.36 -4.20
CA ARG A 83 -6.90 10.69 -3.60
C ARG A 83 -6.50 10.67 -2.13
N ALA A 84 -6.99 9.73 -1.33
CA ALA A 84 -6.70 9.63 0.09
C ALA A 84 -5.19 9.42 0.35
N VAL A 85 -4.55 8.50 -0.38
CA VAL A 85 -3.11 8.26 -0.27
C VAL A 85 -2.32 9.52 -0.64
N VAL A 86 -2.69 10.20 -1.73
CA VAL A 86 -1.99 11.44 -2.16
C VAL A 86 -2.15 12.57 -1.13
N MET A 87 -3.37 12.79 -0.63
CA MET A 87 -3.64 13.82 0.36
C MET A 87 -2.89 13.58 1.67
N GLU A 88 -2.86 12.33 2.16
CA GLU A 88 -2.18 11.98 3.40
C GLU A 88 -0.65 12.08 3.26
N LEU A 89 -0.09 11.57 2.16
CA LEU A 89 1.34 11.71 1.88
C LEU A 89 1.75 13.19 1.81
N TYR A 90 0.97 14.02 1.11
CA TYR A 90 1.30 15.42 0.88
C TYR A 90 1.12 16.27 2.13
N TYR A 91 -0.05 16.25 2.76
CA TYR A 91 -0.38 17.11 3.90
C TYR A 91 0.01 16.52 5.25
N GLY A 92 -0.17 15.21 5.44
CA GLY A 92 0.13 14.53 6.70
C GLY A 92 1.64 14.28 6.88
N TYR A 93 2.31 13.85 5.81
CA TYR A 93 3.73 13.49 5.87
C TYR A 93 4.67 14.49 5.18
N GLY A 94 4.19 15.39 4.32
CA GLY A 94 5.06 16.33 3.59
C GLY A 94 5.79 15.72 2.40
N VAL A 95 5.39 14.53 1.94
CA VAL A 95 5.94 13.86 0.75
C VAL A 95 5.37 14.53 -0.50
N LYS A 96 6.22 15.23 -1.25
CA LYS A 96 5.78 16.00 -2.45
C LYS A 96 5.93 15.24 -3.76
N ASN A 97 6.83 14.26 -3.81
CA ASN A 97 7.12 13.51 -5.04
C ASN A 97 6.23 12.27 -5.11
N ILE A 98 5.04 12.41 -5.69
CA ILE A 98 4.07 11.30 -5.81
C ILE A 98 3.73 11.09 -7.29
N SER A 99 3.83 9.86 -7.75
CA SER A 99 3.59 9.50 -9.15
C SER A 99 2.56 8.37 -9.28
N GLY A 100 1.70 8.46 -10.30
CA GLY A 100 0.81 7.41 -10.72
C GLY A 100 1.41 6.57 -11.83
N ILE A 101 1.47 5.26 -11.64
CA ILE A 101 1.81 4.28 -12.67
C ILE A 101 0.55 3.99 -13.47
N ARG A 102 0.56 4.33 -14.76
CA ARG A 102 -0.62 4.18 -15.64
C ARG A 102 -0.72 2.77 -16.21
N TYR A 103 -1.95 2.33 -16.44
CA TYR A 103 -2.28 1.04 -17.06
C TYR A 103 -1.73 -0.17 -16.27
N GLY A 104 -1.90 -0.16 -14.95
CA GLY A 104 -1.45 -1.26 -14.08
C GLY A 104 0.05 -1.49 -14.13
N PHE A 105 0.48 -2.74 -13.96
CA PHE A 105 1.90 -3.08 -13.95
C PHE A 105 2.60 -2.89 -15.32
N GLN A 106 1.87 -2.81 -16.43
CA GLN A 106 2.44 -2.45 -17.74
C GLN A 106 3.14 -1.09 -17.69
N GLY A 107 2.67 -0.16 -16.84
CA GLY A 107 3.32 1.14 -16.67
C GLY A 107 4.71 1.09 -16.02
N LEU A 108 5.10 -0.06 -15.44
CA LEU A 108 6.47 -0.30 -14.97
C LEU A 108 7.34 -0.98 -16.03
N ILE A 109 6.77 -1.45 -17.14
CA ILE A 109 7.53 -2.16 -18.17
C ILE A 109 7.91 -1.17 -19.28
N PRO A 110 9.20 -0.87 -19.49
CA PRO A 110 9.65 0.19 -20.39
C PRO A 110 9.15 0.05 -21.83
N SER A 111 9.01 -1.18 -22.33
CA SER A 111 8.61 -1.47 -23.71
C SER A 111 7.18 -1.00 -24.03
N TYR A 112 6.29 -0.85 -23.04
CA TYR A 112 4.96 -0.26 -23.26
C TYR A 112 4.97 1.27 -23.37
N GLY A 113 6.02 1.94 -22.88
CA GLY A 113 6.20 3.39 -23.05
C GLY A 113 5.14 4.27 -22.39
N HIS A 114 4.44 3.77 -21.36
CA HIS A 114 3.43 4.56 -20.66
C HIS A 114 4.06 5.66 -19.81
N PRO A 115 3.65 6.94 -19.96
CA PRO A 115 4.17 8.01 -19.12
C PRO A 115 3.65 7.90 -17.69
N LEU A 116 4.49 8.29 -16.73
CA LEU A 116 4.05 8.51 -15.36
C LEU A 116 3.10 9.71 -15.28
N MET A 117 2.13 9.63 -14.38
CA MET A 117 1.26 10.76 -14.05
C MET A 117 1.75 11.42 -12.77
N GLU A 118 2.02 12.72 -12.77
CA GLU A 118 2.27 13.43 -11.51
C GLU A 118 0.97 13.51 -10.70
N LEU A 119 1.03 13.21 -9.40
CA LEU A 119 -0.12 13.25 -8.51
C LEU A 119 0.11 14.31 -7.43
N THR A 120 -0.59 15.44 -7.57
CA THR A 120 -0.63 16.53 -6.58
C THR A 120 -2.04 16.63 -5.99
N PRO A 121 -2.21 17.30 -4.83
CA PRO A 121 -3.54 17.58 -4.29
C PRO A 121 -4.51 18.20 -5.30
N ASP A 122 -4.02 19.13 -6.13
CA ASP A 122 -4.82 19.78 -7.17
C ASP A 122 -5.23 18.81 -8.28
N VAL A 123 -4.34 17.90 -8.69
CA VAL A 123 -4.64 16.87 -9.70
C VAL A 123 -5.71 15.92 -9.18
N VAL A 124 -5.60 15.46 -7.93
CA VAL A 124 -6.51 14.43 -7.39
C VAL A 124 -7.78 14.98 -6.75
N LYS A 125 -7.93 16.31 -6.64
CA LYS A 125 -9.00 16.95 -5.85
C LYS A 125 -10.39 16.39 -6.15
N ASP A 126 -10.68 16.17 -7.43
CA ASP A 126 -11.99 15.75 -7.94
C ASP A 126 -12.04 14.28 -8.39
N PHE A 127 -10.97 13.51 -8.18
CA PHE A 127 -10.91 12.10 -8.62
C PHE A 127 -12.07 11.28 -8.08
N HIS A 128 -12.44 11.50 -6.82
CA HIS A 128 -13.54 10.83 -6.12
C HIS A 128 -14.94 11.07 -6.73
N LEU A 129 -15.10 12.06 -7.62
CA LEU A 129 -16.37 12.31 -8.32
C LEU A 129 -16.58 11.38 -9.50
N ASP A 130 -15.53 10.70 -9.96
CA ASP A 130 -15.55 9.85 -11.14
C ASP A 130 -15.41 8.36 -10.79
N GLY A 131 -16.14 7.53 -11.52
CA GLY A 131 -15.97 6.07 -11.48
C GLY A 131 -14.67 5.60 -12.17
N GLY A 132 -14.34 4.32 -11.99
CA GLY A 132 -13.17 3.70 -12.60
C GLY A 132 -11.85 4.10 -11.94
N SER A 133 -10.77 4.21 -12.73
CA SER A 133 -9.45 4.64 -12.25
C SER A 133 -8.88 5.70 -13.20
N LYS A 134 -8.49 6.86 -12.66
CA LYS A 134 -7.78 7.90 -13.41
C LYS A 134 -6.38 7.47 -13.86
N LEU A 135 -5.79 6.47 -13.21
CA LEU A 135 -4.55 5.82 -13.64
C LEU A 135 -4.76 4.75 -14.72
N ALA A 136 -6.01 4.50 -15.13
CA ALA A 136 -6.39 3.32 -15.90
C ALA A 136 -6.02 2.01 -15.18
N SER A 137 -6.25 0.87 -15.80
CA SER A 137 -5.88 -0.43 -15.24
C SER A 137 -5.54 -1.40 -16.36
N SER A 138 -4.74 -2.42 -16.05
CA SER A 138 -4.49 -3.56 -16.91
C SER A 138 -4.59 -4.88 -16.13
N ARG A 139 -4.72 -5.97 -16.89
CA ARG A 139 -4.65 -7.34 -16.39
C ARG A 139 -3.39 -8.00 -16.94
N GLY A 140 -2.90 -9.02 -16.23
CA GLY A 140 -1.74 -9.80 -16.62
C GLY A 140 -0.55 -9.54 -15.71
N SER A 141 0.24 -10.60 -15.49
CA SER A 141 1.53 -10.51 -14.82
C SER A 141 2.55 -9.83 -15.71
N GLN A 142 3.48 -9.12 -15.08
CA GLN A 142 4.69 -8.61 -15.72
C GLN A 142 5.90 -9.26 -15.07
N ASP A 143 7.08 -9.14 -15.68
CA ASP A 143 8.31 -9.64 -15.08
C ASP A 143 8.62 -8.88 -13.77
N ILE A 144 8.80 -9.63 -12.67
CA ILE A 144 9.02 -9.05 -11.35
C ILE A 144 10.35 -8.29 -11.31
N GLY A 145 11.39 -8.82 -11.95
CA GLY A 145 12.71 -8.21 -12.00
C GLY A 145 12.68 -6.88 -12.72
N GLU A 146 12.05 -6.81 -13.89
CA GLU A 146 11.86 -5.57 -14.64
C GLU A 146 11.03 -4.53 -13.86
N MET A 147 9.97 -4.96 -13.16
CA MET A 147 9.19 -4.06 -12.31
C MET A 147 10.05 -3.46 -11.19
N VAL A 148 10.84 -4.27 -10.49
CA VAL A 148 11.74 -3.81 -9.44
C VAL A 148 12.86 -2.91 -9.99
N ASP A 149 13.40 -3.23 -11.17
CA ASP A 149 14.38 -2.37 -11.85
C ASP A 149 13.80 -1.01 -12.22
N SER A 150 12.54 -0.97 -12.65
CA SER A 150 11.83 0.27 -12.92
C SER A 150 11.57 1.08 -11.65
N LEU A 151 11.12 0.46 -10.55
CA LEU A 151 10.96 1.13 -9.26
C LEU A 151 12.28 1.75 -8.79
N ARG A 152 13.38 1.00 -8.90
CA ARG A 152 14.73 1.47 -8.58
C ARG A 152 15.18 2.63 -9.47
N ARG A 153 15.02 2.51 -10.80
CA ARG A 153 15.39 3.56 -11.77
C ARG A 153 14.60 4.85 -11.54
N LEU A 154 13.35 4.74 -11.09
CA LEU A 154 12.49 5.86 -10.76
C LEU A 154 12.76 6.43 -9.35
N ASN A 155 13.65 5.82 -8.57
CA ASN A 155 13.93 6.14 -7.17
C ASN A 155 12.68 6.10 -6.29
N ILE A 156 11.79 5.13 -6.49
CA ILE A 156 10.60 4.95 -5.65
C ILE A 156 10.99 4.32 -4.32
N ASN A 157 10.54 4.92 -3.21
CA ASN A 157 10.67 4.37 -1.86
C ASN A 157 9.39 3.73 -1.37
N LEU A 158 8.22 4.28 -1.73
CA LEU A 158 6.91 3.77 -1.32
C LEU A 158 6.10 3.39 -2.55
N PHE A 159 5.72 2.13 -2.68
CA PHE A 159 4.93 1.63 -3.81
C PHE A 159 3.59 1.08 -3.35
N PHE A 160 2.51 1.80 -3.66
CA PHE A 160 1.14 1.44 -3.29
C PHE A 160 0.44 0.72 -4.45
N CYS A 161 0.00 -0.50 -4.21
CA CYS A 161 -0.60 -1.37 -5.21
C CYS A 161 -2.07 -1.63 -4.89
N ILE A 162 -2.97 -1.03 -5.66
CA ILE A 162 -4.42 -1.19 -5.50
C ILE A 162 -4.89 -2.28 -6.47
N GLY A 163 -5.42 -3.39 -5.95
CA GLY A 163 -5.83 -4.51 -6.80
C GLY A 163 -6.37 -5.72 -6.05
N GLY A 164 -6.89 -6.70 -6.80
CA GLY A 164 -7.39 -7.96 -6.22
C GLY A 164 -6.29 -8.98 -5.95
N ASP A 165 -6.66 -10.25 -5.81
CA ASP A 165 -5.73 -11.36 -5.49
C ASP A 165 -4.50 -11.45 -6.37
N GLY A 166 -4.66 -11.31 -7.70
CA GLY A 166 -3.53 -11.35 -8.63
C GLY A 166 -2.52 -10.23 -8.35
N THR A 167 -3.00 -9.06 -7.92
CA THR A 167 -2.15 -7.94 -7.51
C THR A 167 -1.50 -8.19 -6.16
N MET A 168 -2.23 -8.76 -5.18
CA MET A 168 -1.65 -9.08 -3.87
C MET A 168 -0.55 -10.16 -3.98
N LYS A 169 -0.74 -11.15 -4.87
CA LYS A 169 0.31 -12.12 -5.22
C LYS A 169 1.55 -11.44 -5.82
N ALA A 170 1.35 -10.51 -6.76
CA ALA A 170 2.46 -9.75 -7.33
C ALA A 170 3.17 -8.87 -6.29
N VAL A 171 2.42 -8.22 -5.38
CA VAL A 171 2.99 -7.45 -4.26
C VAL A 171 3.92 -8.30 -3.41
N GLN A 172 3.51 -9.53 -3.07
CA GLN A 172 4.37 -10.46 -2.33
C GLN A 172 5.67 -10.76 -3.09
N LEU A 173 5.57 -11.11 -4.39
CA LEU A 173 6.76 -11.43 -5.20
C LEU A 173 7.69 -10.22 -5.38
N ILE A 174 7.14 -9.02 -5.55
CA ILE A 174 7.92 -7.77 -5.64
C ILE A 174 8.63 -7.51 -4.29
N ALA A 175 7.94 -7.70 -3.17
CA ALA A 175 8.54 -7.54 -1.84
C ALA A 175 9.68 -8.53 -1.59
N GLU A 176 9.51 -9.80 -1.97
CA GLU A 176 10.56 -10.82 -1.90
C GLU A 176 11.77 -10.46 -2.77
N GLU A 177 11.54 -9.94 -3.97
CA GLU A 177 12.61 -9.52 -4.87
C GLU A 177 13.36 -8.26 -4.38
N ILE A 178 12.65 -7.31 -3.79
CA ILE A 178 13.23 -6.12 -3.13
C ILE A 178 14.12 -6.55 -1.96
N GLU A 179 13.64 -7.46 -1.13
CA GLU A 179 14.37 -8.01 0.02
C GLU A 179 15.64 -8.75 -0.45
N ARG A 180 15.50 -9.62 -1.46
CA ARG A 180 16.63 -10.34 -2.08
C ARG A 180 17.71 -9.39 -2.60
N ARG A 181 17.32 -8.22 -3.11
CA ARG A 181 18.22 -7.19 -3.64
C ARG A 181 18.66 -6.16 -2.60
N ASN A 182 18.19 -6.27 -1.36
CA ASN A 182 18.44 -5.33 -0.26
C ASN A 182 18.17 -3.87 -0.66
N LEU A 183 16.98 -3.61 -1.22
CA LEU A 183 16.56 -2.28 -1.66
C LEU A 183 15.67 -1.61 -0.62
N ASP A 184 15.88 -0.31 -0.39
CA ASP A 184 15.05 0.53 0.50
C ASP A 184 13.72 0.94 -0.17
N ILE A 185 12.89 -0.04 -0.49
CA ILE A 185 11.58 0.15 -1.12
C ILE A 185 10.53 -0.61 -0.31
N SER A 186 9.50 0.09 0.16
CA SER A 186 8.32 -0.53 0.79
C SER A 186 7.23 -0.71 -0.26
N VAL A 187 6.66 -1.91 -0.32
CA VAL A 187 5.50 -2.21 -1.17
C VAL A 187 4.30 -2.47 -0.28
N VAL A 188 3.23 -1.72 -0.52
CA VAL A 188 2.00 -1.76 0.26
C VAL A 188 0.85 -2.21 -0.64
N GLY A 189 0.26 -3.35 -0.33
CA GLY A 189 -0.95 -3.83 -1.00
C GLY A 189 -2.21 -3.20 -0.41
N ILE A 190 -3.05 -2.64 -1.26
CA ILE A 190 -4.39 -2.16 -0.91
C ILE A 190 -5.40 -3.10 -1.60
N PRO A 191 -5.97 -4.06 -0.87
CA PRO A 191 -6.83 -5.08 -1.44
C PRO A 191 -8.10 -4.44 -2.03
N LYS A 192 -8.46 -4.87 -3.24
CA LYS A 192 -9.59 -4.36 -4.00
C LYS A 192 -10.40 -5.52 -4.58
N THR A 193 -11.52 -5.83 -3.93
CA THR A 193 -12.52 -6.80 -4.38
C THR A 193 -13.91 -6.19 -4.29
N ILE A 194 -14.81 -6.54 -5.22
CA ILE A 194 -16.24 -6.21 -5.11
C ILE A 194 -17.01 -7.33 -4.39
N ASP A 195 -16.43 -8.53 -4.37
CA ASP A 195 -17.06 -9.76 -3.89
C ASP A 195 -16.89 -9.94 -2.37
N ASN A 196 -16.10 -9.08 -1.72
CA ASN A 196 -15.76 -9.11 -0.29
C ASN A 196 -15.26 -10.48 0.19
N ASP A 197 -14.37 -11.09 -0.59
CA ASP A 197 -13.89 -12.46 -0.45
C ASP A 197 -12.53 -12.58 0.26
N PHE A 198 -12.01 -11.49 0.81
CA PHE A 198 -10.80 -11.51 1.63
C PHE A 198 -11.08 -12.08 3.02
N ARG A 199 -10.50 -13.24 3.33
CA ARG A 199 -10.76 -14.02 4.57
C ARG A 199 -10.50 -13.32 5.90
N THR A 200 -9.77 -12.20 5.90
CA THR A 200 -9.36 -11.47 7.12
C THR A 200 -9.89 -10.02 7.11
N ILE A 201 -10.75 -9.69 6.16
CA ILE A 201 -11.33 -8.35 5.98
C ILE A 201 -12.84 -8.50 5.95
N ASP A 202 -13.51 -7.84 6.89
CA ASP A 202 -14.97 -7.90 6.96
C ASP A 202 -15.64 -7.04 5.87
N LYS A 203 -14.99 -5.93 5.44
CA LYS A 203 -15.48 -4.96 4.45
C LYS A 203 -14.36 -4.18 3.77
#